data_AF-A0A7G5MWD6-F1
#
_entry.id   AF-A0A7G5MWD6-F1
#
_cell.length_a   1.000
_cell.length_b   1.000
_cell.length_c   1.000
_cell.angle_alpha   90.00
_cell.angle_beta   90.00
_cell.angle_gamma   90.00
#
_symmetry.space_group_name_H-M   'P 1'
#
loop_
_entity.id
_entity.type
_entity.pdbx_description
1 polymer ?
#
loop_
_entity_poly.entity_id
_entity_poly.type
_entity_poly.pdbx_seq_one_letter_code
_entity_poly.pdbx_strand_id
1 'polypeptide(L)'
;MNLIFRKNLKNAVERVLHVPHNYTGGILEMTFVVDHGLSKEIAVPMTKKIAALLRSHSQVFQNVRLNLLHWKEDGLLTNQVVPISMLQLGRGLADYESLSGKKSLDALTNTLKRFHARSKLVICLLGADAVVLDEERIKENLQPFLGRKSIFLYTQENGEDVCPEIVMGAGILSKII
;
A
#
# COMPACT_ATOMS: atom_id res chain seq x y z
N MET A 1 -0.54 -6.24 16.27
CA MET A 1 -0.26 -4.88 15.77
C MET A 1 -0.30 -3.92 16.94
N ASN A 2 0.85 -3.36 17.31
CA ASN A 2 0.99 -2.58 18.53
C ASN A 2 0.27 -1.21 18.45
N LEU A 3 0.06 -0.57 19.60
CA LEU A 3 -0.66 0.70 19.70
C LEU A 3 0.04 1.85 18.96
N ILE A 4 1.38 1.87 19.00
CA ILE A 4 2.21 2.91 18.39
C ILE A 4 2.04 2.90 16.88
N PHE A 5 2.16 1.73 16.24
CA PHE A 5 1.96 1.56 14.80
C PHE A 5 0.56 2.00 14.39
N ARG A 6 -0.48 1.59 15.15
CA ARG A 6 -1.88 1.99 14.85
C ARG A 6 -2.03 3.51 14.84
N LYS A 7 -1.45 4.21 15.83
CA LYS A 7 -1.46 5.68 15.90
C LYS A 7 -0.69 6.30 14.73
N ASN A 8 0.49 5.79 14.44
CA ASN A 8 1.35 6.33 13.37
C ASN A 8 0.73 6.13 11.98
N LEU A 9 0.09 4.99 11.72
CA LEU A 9 -0.59 4.73 10.46
C LEU A 9 -1.80 5.65 10.28
N LYS A 10 -2.61 5.85 11.33
CA LYS A 10 -3.70 6.84 11.32
C LYS A 10 -3.18 8.23 11.00
N ASN A 11 -2.12 8.68 11.69
CA ASN A 11 -1.51 9.99 11.44
C ASN A 11 -0.97 10.13 10.00
N ALA A 12 -0.36 9.08 9.46
CA ALA A 12 0.15 9.06 8.10
C ALA A 12 -0.99 9.19 7.08
N VAL A 13 -2.09 8.46 7.30
CA VAL A 13 -3.31 8.53 6.47
C VAL A 13 -3.93 9.92 6.53
N GLU A 14 -4.10 10.49 7.72
CA GLU A 14 -4.64 11.84 7.89
C GLU A 14 -3.79 12.89 7.17
N ARG A 15 -2.46 12.80 7.32
CA ARG A 15 -1.52 13.68 6.62
C ARG A 15 -1.69 13.58 5.11
N VAL A 16 -1.82 12.38 4.54
CA VAL A 16 -2.04 12.17 3.10
C VAL A 16 -3.37 12.81 2.66
N LEU A 17 -4.47 12.49 3.34
CA LEU A 17 -5.79 12.96 2.95
C LEU A 17 -5.90 14.49 3.01
N HIS A 18 -5.20 15.13 3.94
CA HIS A 18 -5.19 16.58 4.14
C HIS A 18 -4.08 17.33 3.39
N VAL A 19 -3.29 16.66 2.54
CA VAL A 19 -2.40 17.37 1.61
C VAL A 19 -3.22 18.36 0.79
N PRO A 20 -2.78 19.63 0.62
CA PRO A 20 -3.51 20.62 -0.17
C PRO A 20 -3.89 20.08 -1.54
N HIS A 21 -5.15 20.28 -1.93
CA HIS A 21 -5.74 19.82 -3.20
C HIS A 21 -5.84 18.28 -3.36
N ASN A 22 -5.73 17.49 -2.29
CA ASN A 22 -5.87 16.03 -2.38
C ASN A 22 -7.32 15.56 -2.26
N TYR A 23 -7.83 15.36 -1.04
CA TYR A 23 -9.20 14.91 -0.79
C TYR A 23 -10.06 16.08 -0.31
N THR A 24 -11.14 16.37 -1.04
CA THR A 24 -12.02 17.53 -0.82
C THR A 24 -13.45 17.11 -0.51
N GLY A 25 -13.66 15.87 -0.06
CA GLY A 25 -14.99 15.27 0.18
C GLY A 25 -15.47 14.34 -0.95
N GLY A 26 -16.60 13.66 -0.72
CA GLY A 26 -17.20 12.68 -1.63
C GLY A 26 -16.76 11.24 -1.36
N ILE A 27 -16.87 10.38 -2.37
CA ILE A 27 -16.39 8.99 -2.27
C ILE A 27 -14.86 9.00 -2.40
N LEU A 28 -14.17 8.55 -1.36
CA LEU A 28 -12.72 8.37 -1.40
C LEU A 28 -12.37 7.27 -2.41
N GLU A 29 -11.48 7.57 -3.36
CA GLU A 29 -10.84 6.55 -4.19
C GLU A 29 -9.43 6.27 -3.64
N MET A 30 -9.15 5.00 -3.33
CA MET A 30 -7.86 4.58 -2.79
C MET A 30 -7.31 3.36 -3.53
N THR A 31 -6.01 3.16 -3.44
CA THR A 31 -5.33 1.94 -3.89
C THR A 31 -4.62 1.28 -2.73
N PHE A 32 -4.76 -0.03 -2.62
CA PHE A 32 -4.01 -0.87 -1.70
C PHE A 32 -3.23 -1.90 -2.50
N VAL A 33 -1.91 -1.79 -2.50
CA VAL A 33 -1.01 -2.74 -3.16
C VAL A 33 -0.61 -3.82 -2.16
N VAL A 34 -0.75 -5.08 -2.57
CA VAL A 34 -0.26 -6.24 -1.83
C VAL A 34 0.82 -6.93 -2.63
N ASP A 35 2.03 -6.96 -2.07
CA ASP A 35 3.16 -7.69 -2.61
C ASP A 35 2.97 -9.21 -2.43
N HIS A 36 3.05 -9.98 -3.53
CA HIS A 36 3.02 -11.45 -3.49
C HIS A 36 4.36 -12.09 -3.10
N GLY A 37 5.43 -11.30 -2.94
CA GLY A 37 6.70 -11.76 -2.37
C GLY A 37 6.61 -12.02 -0.86
N LEU A 38 5.55 -11.51 -0.22
CA LEU A 38 5.27 -11.78 1.18
C LEU A 38 4.71 -13.19 1.37
N SER A 39 4.99 -13.76 2.55
CA SER A 39 4.29 -14.98 2.96
C SER A 39 2.80 -14.67 3.17
N LYS A 40 1.94 -15.66 2.88
CA LYS A 40 0.49 -15.54 3.07
C LYS A 40 0.13 -15.24 4.53
N GLU A 41 0.92 -15.77 5.46
CA GLU A 41 0.83 -15.60 6.92
C GLU A 41 1.07 -14.15 7.35
N ILE A 42 1.80 -13.37 6.55
CA ILE A 42 1.98 -11.93 6.76
C ILE A 42 0.94 -11.14 5.98
N ALA A 43 0.88 -11.35 4.66
CA ALA A 43 0.13 -10.50 3.75
C ALA A 43 -1.37 -10.46 4.09
N VAL A 44 -1.97 -11.62 4.35
CA VAL A 44 -3.42 -11.71 4.61
C VAL A 44 -3.78 -11.11 5.97
N PRO A 45 -3.18 -11.52 7.11
CA PRO A 45 -3.51 -10.92 8.39
C PRO A 45 -3.19 -9.43 8.48
N MET A 46 -2.07 -8.97 7.89
CA MET A 46 -1.69 -7.56 7.91
C MET A 46 -2.69 -6.71 7.12
N THR A 47 -3.04 -7.13 5.92
CA THR A 47 -4.04 -6.45 5.09
C THR A 47 -5.40 -6.35 5.79
N LYS A 48 -5.85 -7.43 6.44
CA LYS A 48 -7.08 -7.44 7.27
C LYS A 48 -7.01 -6.43 8.40
N LYS A 49 -5.90 -6.44 9.16
CA LYS A 49 -5.66 -5.56 10.31
C LYS A 49 -5.65 -4.08 9.87
N ILE A 50 -5.05 -3.75 8.73
CA ILE A 50 -5.03 -2.39 8.19
C ILE A 50 -6.42 -1.96 7.73
N ALA A 51 -7.14 -2.78 6.96
CA ALA A 51 -8.51 -2.45 6.53
C ALA A 51 -9.44 -2.21 7.73
N ALA A 52 -9.37 -3.05 8.75
CA ALA A 52 -10.11 -2.86 10.00
C ALA A 52 -9.74 -1.52 10.68
N LEU A 53 -8.45 -1.20 10.74
CA LEU A 53 -7.96 0.04 11.32
C LEU A 53 -8.51 1.26 10.59
N LEU A 54 -8.39 1.30 9.26
CA LEU A 54 -8.86 2.40 8.42
C LEU A 54 -10.37 2.61 8.59
N ARG A 55 -11.15 1.53 8.49
CA ARG A 55 -12.61 1.58 8.64
C ARG A 55 -13.05 2.05 10.03
N SER A 56 -12.33 1.65 11.08
CA SER A 56 -12.60 2.11 12.45
C SER A 56 -12.16 3.55 12.72
N HIS A 57 -11.28 4.09 11.87
CA HIS A 57 -10.66 5.39 12.08
C HIS A 57 -11.53 6.54 11.56
N SER A 58 -12.14 6.39 10.37
CA SER A 58 -12.97 7.43 9.77
C SER A 58 -14.09 6.84 8.91
N GLN A 59 -15.25 7.51 8.93
CA GLN A 59 -16.41 7.13 8.11
C GLN A 59 -16.12 7.21 6.61
N VAL A 60 -15.14 8.03 6.19
CA VAL A 60 -14.70 8.13 4.80
C VAL A 60 -14.31 6.77 4.21
N PHE A 61 -13.78 5.86 5.05
CA PHE A 61 -13.40 4.53 4.62
C PHE A 61 -14.58 3.56 4.48
N GLN A 62 -15.76 3.86 5.02
CA GLN A 62 -16.91 2.94 4.96
C GLN A 62 -17.44 2.76 3.52
N ASN A 63 -17.40 3.83 2.72
CA ASN A 63 -17.88 3.87 1.34
C ASN A 63 -16.75 4.10 0.33
N VAL A 64 -15.52 3.70 0.68
CA VAL A 64 -14.35 3.91 -0.17
C VAL A 64 -14.41 3.05 -1.43
N ARG A 65 -14.05 3.64 -2.58
CA ARG A 65 -13.73 2.88 -3.80
C ARG A 65 -12.28 2.41 -3.69
N LEU A 66 -12.11 1.16 -3.26
CA LEU A 66 -10.81 0.55 -3.04
C LEU A 66 -10.39 -0.28 -4.25
N ASN A 67 -9.28 0.11 -4.87
CA ASN A 67 -8.54 -0.68 -5.85
C ASN A 67 -7.53 -1.56 -5.09
N LEU A 68 -7.75 -2.87 -5.06
CA LEU A 68 -6.79 -3.84 -4.56
C LEU A 68 -5.87 -4.26 -5.71
N LEU A 69 -4.59 -3.93 -5.61
CA LEU A 69 -3.59 -4.19 -6.63
C LEU A 69 -2.67 -5.32 -6.17
N HIS A 70 -2.70 -6.45 -6.87
CA HIS A 70 -1.84 -7.60 -6.60
C HIS A 70 -0.54 -7.43 -7.39
N TRP A 71 0.58 -7.26 -6.68
CA TRP A 71 1.91 -7.14 -7.28
C TRP A 71 2.59 -8.52 -7.33
N LYS A 72 2.33 -9.25 -8.41
CA LYS A 72 2.78 -10.64 -8.61
C LYS A 72 4.21 -10.71 -9.14
N GLU A 73 4.47 -9.98 -10.21
CA GLU A 73 5.77 -9.87 -10.90
C GLU A 73 5.86 -8.50 -11.59
N ASP A 74 7.04 -8.13 -12.08
CA ASP A 74 7.21 -6.90 -12.85
C ASP A 74 6.43 -7.00 -14.16
N GLY A 75 5.57 -6.00 -14.42
CA GLY A 75 4.69 -5.98 -15.59
C GLY A 75 3.34 -6.68 -15.40
N LEU A 76 3.16 -7.48 -14.34
CA LEU A 76 1.87 -8.11 -14.01
C LEU A 76 1.34 -7.59 -12.65
N LEU A 77 0.67 -6.44 -12.72
CA LEU A 77 -0.13 -5.91 -11.62
C LEU A 77 -1.60 -6.11 -11.96
N THR A 78 -2.29 -6.94 -11.18
CA THR A 78 -3.71 -7.23 -11.39
C THR A 78 -4.56 -6.40 -10.43
N ASN A 79 -5.48 -5.61 -10.99
CA ASN A 79 -6.34 -4.72 -10.21
C ASN A 79 -7.71 -5.35 -9.99
N GLN A 80 -8.22 -5.28 -8.76
CA GLN A 80 -9.56 -5.69 -8.39
C GLN A 80 -10.22 -4.58 -7.56
N VAL A 81 -11.39 -4.09 -7.99
CA VAL A 81 -12.17 -3.16 -7.16
C VAL A 81 -12.96 -3.96 -6.14
N VAL A 82 -12.67 -3.76 -4.85
CA VAL A 82 -13.31 -4.51 -3.75
C VAL A 82 -13.81 -3.56 -2.66
N PRO A 83 -14.92 -3.88 -1.97
CA PRO A 83 -15.29 -3.17 -0.75
C PRO A 83 -14.22 -3.36 0.33
N ILE A 84 -13.91 -2.32 1.12
CA ILE A 84 -12.95 -2.45 2.23
C ILE A 84 -13.38 -3.50 3.27
N SER A 85 -14.68 -3.74 3.40
CA SER A 85 -15.25 -4.78 4.28
C SER A 85 -14.82 -6.19 3.83
N MET A 86 -14.69 -6.42 2.52
CA MET A 86 -14.20 -7.68 1.97
C MET A 86 -12.73 -7.88 2.33
N LEU A 87 -11.92 -6.81 2.29
CA LEU A 87 -10.53 -6.81 2.69
C LEU A 87 -10.36 -7.09 4.19
N GLN A 88 -11.19 -6.46 5.02
CA GLN A 88 -11.24 -6.66 6.49
C GLN A 88 -11.52 -8.13 6.85
N LEU A 89 -12.38 -8.80 6.09
CA LEU A 89 -12.69 -10.23 6.28
C LEU A 89 -11.61 -11.15 5.69
N GLY A 90 -10.67 -10.63 4.89
CA GLY A 90 -9.63 -11.39 4.19
C GLY A 90 -10.08 -12.01 2.88
N ARG A 91 -11.32 -11.78 2.46
CA ARG A 91 -11.91 -12.39 1.26
C ARG A 91 -11.33 -11.83 -0.04
N GLY A 92 -10.82 -10.59 -0.02
CA GLY A 92 -10.11 -10.00 -1.17
C GLY A 92 -8.75 -10.67 -1.46
N LEU A 93 -8.28 -11.55 -0.58
CA LEU A 93 -7.02 -12.26 -0.72
C LEU A 93 -7.24 -13.79 -0.65
N ALA A 94 -8.42 -14.28 -1.00
CA ALA A 94 -8.72 -15.72 -0.98
C ALA A 94 -7.74 -16.52 -1.86
N ASP A 95 -7.54 -16.04 -3.09
CA ASP A 95 -6.63 -16.62 -4.10
C ASP A 95 -5.19 -16.11 -3.98
N TYR A 96 -4.83 -15.55 -2.81
CA TYR A 96 -3.46 -15.11 -2.58
C TYR A 96 -2.53 -16.30 -2.48
N GLU A 97 -1.44 -16.21 -3.23
CA GLU A 97 -0.32 -17.15 -3.29
C GLU A 97 0.97 -16.37 -3.10
N SER A 98 1.94 -16.96 -2.40
CA SER A 98 3.27 -16.37 -2.26
C SER A 98 4.11 -16.75 -3.47
N LEU A 99 4.68 -15.76 -4.13
CA LEU A 99 5.50 -15.90 -5.33
C LEU A 99 6.91 -15.43 -5.03
N SER A 100 7.88 -16.32 -5.26
CA SER A 100 9.30 -15.97 -5.19
C SER A 100 9.70 -15.12 -6.39
N GLY A 101 10.48 -14.08 -6.17
CA GLY A 101 11.06 -13.30 -7.25
C GLY A 101 11.32 -11.86 -6.82
N LYS A 102 12.45 -11.32 -7.25
CA LYS A 102 12.77 -9.91 -7.06
C LYS A 102 11.89 -9.08 -7.98
N LYS A 103 11.32 -8.00 -7.45
CA LYS A 103 10.44 -7.09 -8.19
C LYS A 103 10.90 -5.66 -7.99
N SER A 104 10.85 -4.88 -9.05
CA SER A 104 11.38 -3.51 -9.03
C SER A 104 10.34 -2.51 -8.53
N LEU A 105 10.73 -1.71 -7.55
CA LEU A 105 9.94 -0.57 -7.10
C LEU A 105 9.74 0.44 -8.24
N ASP A 106 10.65 0.46 -9.21
CA ASP A 106 10.57 1.16 -10.48
C ASP A 106 9.30 0.81 -11.27
N ALA A 107 9.07 -0.48 -11.51
CA ALA A 107 7.91 -0.96 -12.25
C ALA A 107 6.61 -0.69 -11.48
N LEU A 108 6.63 -0.89 -10.15
CA LEU A 108 5.48 -0.59 -9.30
C LEU A 108 5.12 0.90 -9.35
N THR A 109 6.08 1.79 -9.12
CA THR A 109 5.84 3.25 -9.08
C THR A 109 5.43 3.79 -10.45
N ASN A 110 6.01 3.28 -11.55
CA ASN A 110 5.58 3.62 -12.90
C ASN A 110 4.11 3.22 -13.15
N THR A 111 3.73 2.01 -12.74
CA THR A 111 2.34 1.53 -12.88
C THR A 111 1.37 2.36 -12.05
N LEU A 112 1.72 2.64 -10.80
CA LEU A 112 0.92 3.50 -9.92
C LEU A 112 0.75 4.91 -10.48
N LYS A 113 1.81 5.51 -11.03
CA LYS A 113 1.75 6.82 -11.70
C LYS A 113 0.81 6.81 -12.91
N ARG A 114 0.84 5.74 -13.72
CA ARG A 114 0.03 5.66 -14.96
C ARG A 114 -1.44 5.40 -14.67
N PHE A 115 -1.76 4.48 -13.76
CA PHE A 115 -3.13 3.98 -13.60
C PHE A 115 -3.81 4.37 -12.29
N HIS A 116 -3.03 4.68 -11.24
CA HIS A 116 -3.55 4.92 -9.89
C HIS A 116 -3.27 6.33 -9.35
N ALA A 117 -2.73 7.25 -10.16
CA ALA A 117 -2.43 8.63 -9.72
C ALA A 117 -3.64 9.44 -9.23
N ARG A 118 -4.86 9.04 -9.64
CA ARG A 118 -6.12 9.63 -9.18
C ARG A 118 -6.54 9.17 -7.78
N SER A 119 -6.01 8.05 -7.30
CA SER A 119 -6.21 7.63 -5.92
C SER A 119 -5.72 8.73 -4.98
N LYS A 120 -6.54 9.05 -3.99
CA LYS A 120 -6.23 10.08 -2.99
C LYS A 120 -5.37 9.52 -1.86
N LEU A 121 -5.36 8.20 -1.72
CA LEU A 121 -4.52 7.46 -0.80
C LEU A 121 -4.02 6.20 -1.52
N VAL A 122 -2.71 5.97 -1.47
CA VAL A 122 -2.07 4.74 -1.96
C VAL A 122 -1.34 4.13 -0.77
N ILE A 123 -1.68 2.89 -0.41
CA ILE A 123 -0.97 2.12 0.61
C ILE A 123 -0.32 0.93 -0.08
N CYS A 124 0.98 0.73 0.11
CA CYS A 124 1.69 -0.41 -0.45
C CYS A 124 2.26 -1.26 0.68
N LEU A 125 1.81 -2.52 0.79
CA LEU A 125 2.40 -3.50 1.69
C LEU A 125 3.48 -4.26 0.93
N LEU A 126 4.76 -4.04 1.29
CA LEU A 126 5.94 -4.51 0.57
C LEU A 126 6.80 -5.45 1.43
N GLY A 127 7.34 -6.49 0.81
CA GLY A 127 8.33 -7.39 1.41
C GLY A 127 9.78 -7.02 1.09
N ALA A 128 10.70 -7.76 1.71
CA ALA A 128 12.15 -7.52 1.63
C ALA A 128 12.76 -7.73 0.24
N ASP A 129 12.08 -8.50 -0.63
CA ASP A 129 12.57 -8.84 -1.98
C ASP A 129 12.32 -7.73 -3.02
N ALA A 130 11.67 -6.63 -2.61
CA ALA A 130 11.55 -5.45 -3.45
C ALA A 130 12.92 -4.81 -3.67
N VAL A 131 13.27 -4.52 -4.92
CA VAL A 131 14.56 -3.92 -5.30
C VAL A 131 14.38 -2.56 -5.95
N VAL A 132 15.41 -1.73 -5.85
CA VAL A 132 15.54 -0.47 -6.60
C VAL A 132 16.54 -0.68 -7.73
N LEU A 133 16.10 -0.49 -8.97
CA LEU A 133 16.97 -0.57 -10.14
C LEU A 133 17.41 0.83 -10.62
N ASP A 134 16.52 1.83 -10.54
CA ASP A 134 16.75 3.22 -10.94
C ASP A 134 16.08 4.19 -9.94
N GLU A 135 16.90 4.71 -9.02
CA GLU A 135 16.46 5.61 -7.97
C GLU A 135 15.82 6.90 -8.53
N GLU A 136 16.41 7.46 -9.59
CA GLU A 136 15.93 8.71 -10.20
C GLU A 136 14.57 8.50 -10.85
N ARG A 137 14.39 7.38 -11.56
CA ARG A 137 13.10 7.03 -12.14
C ARG A 137 12.01 6.86 -11.09
N ILE A 138 12.33 6.28 -9.92
CA ILE A 138 11.38 6.20 -8.81
C ILE A 138 11.03 7.59 -8.29
N LYS A 139 12.01 8.48 -8.10
CA LYS A 139 11.75 9.87 -7.68
C LYS A 139 10.85 10.59 -8.67
N GLU A 140 11.11 10.48 -9.97
CA GLU A 140 10.29 11.03 -11.04
C GLU A 140 8.88 10.44 -11.06
N ASN A 141 8.73 9.14 -10.79
CA ASN A 141 7.44 8.48 -10.74
C ASN A 141 6.61 8.93 -9.52
N LEU A 142 7.27 9.20 -8.40
CA LEU A 142 6.61 9.69 -7.20
C LEU A 142 6.21 11.17 -7.33
N GLN A 143 6.89 11.96 -8.17
CA GLN A 143 6.52 13.36 -8.39
C GLN A 143 5.47 13.54 -9.51
N PRO A 144 4.67 14.63 -9.46
CA PRO A 144 4.57 15.60 -8.35
C PRO A 144 3.56 15.19 -7.26
N PHE A 145 2.76 14.14 -7.51
CA PHE A 145 1.58 13.82 -6.67
C PHE A 145 1.68 12.49 -5.93
N LEU A 146 2.18 11.43 -6.57
CA LEU A 146 2.09 10.07 -6.04
C LEU A 146 2.80 9.93 -4.69
N GLY A 147 4.01 10.45 -4.55
CA GLY A 147 4.79 10.40 -3.31
C GLY A 147 4.12 11.11 -2.13
N ARG A 148 3.31 12.15 -2.37
CA ARG A 148 2.55 12.83 -1.31
C ARG A 148 1.32 12.03 -0.86
N LYS A 149 0.93 11.02 -1.64
CA LYS A 149 -0.26 10.18 -1.43
C LYS A 149 0.07 8.73 -1.07
N SER A 150 1.34 8.34 -1.19
CA SER A 150 1.80 6.97 -0.96
C SER A 150 2.33 6.77 0.45
N ILE A 151 1.84 5.73 1.10
CA ILE A 151 2.33 5.16 2.35
C ILE A 151 2.85 3.76 2.04
N PHE A 152 4.13 3.54 2.23
CA PHE A 152 4.76 2.23 2.10
C PHE A 152 4.84 1.59 3.48
N LEU A 153 4.33 0.37 3.59
CA LEU A 153 4.40 -0.49 4.76
C LEU A 153 5.41 -1.57 4.43
N TYR A 154 6.66 -1.34 4.79
CA TYR A 154 7.77 -2.20 4.40
C TYR A 154 8.09 -3.18 5.52
N THR A 155 8.25 -4.45 5.17
CA THR A 155 8.70 -5.48 6.12
C THR A 155 9.98 -6.15 5.66
N GLN A 156 10.95 -6.23 6.57
CA GLN A 156 12.19 -7.00 6.38
C GLN A 156 12.14 -8.39 7.03
N GLU A 157 11.16 -8.66 7.89
CA GLU A 157 11.08 -9.89 8.67
C GLU A 157 9.98 -10.83 8.16
N ASN A 158 10.25 -12.12 8.29
CA ASN A 158 9.29 -13.20 8.04
C ASN A 158 8.84 -13.78 9.40
N GLY A 159 7.55 -13.62 9.76
CA GLY A 159 7.00 -14.11 11.04
C GLY A 159 5.57 -13.63 11.33
N GLU A 160 4.90 -14.22 12.31
CA GLU A 160 3.48 -13.96 12.63
C GLU A 160 3.23 -12.60 13.32
N ASP A 161 4.24 -12.03 13.98
CA ASP A 161 4.16 -10.78 14.77
C ASP A 161 4.86 -9.58 14.14
N VAL A 162 5.15 -9.68 12.86
CA VAL A 162 5.84 -8.65 12.09
C VAL A 162 5.05 -7.34 12.09
N CYS A 163 5.73 -6.26 12.45
CA CYS A 163 5.20 -4.90 12.42
C CYS A 163 5.94 -4.12 11.33
N PRO A 164 5.31 -3.84 10.17
CA PRO A 164 5.99 -3.17 9.09
C PRO A 164 6.40 -1.75 9.51
N GLU A 165 7.46 -1.25 8.89
CA GLU A 165 7.84 0.14 9.01
C GLU A 165 6.95 1.01 8.11
N ILE A 166 6.50 2.14 8.63
CA ILE A 166 5.68 3.11 7.89
C ILE A 166 6.62 4.14 7.25
N VAL A 167 6.67 4.14 5.93
CA VAL A 167 7.56 4.98 5.15
C VAL A 167 6.75 5.82 4.17
N MET A 168 7.03 7.12 4.11
CA MET A 168 6.26 8.06 3.28
C MET A 168 6.98 8.34 1.96
N GLY A 169 6.26 8.24 0.85
CA GLY A 169 6.74 8.71 -0.46
C GLY A 169 8.15 8.21 -0.79
N ALA A 170 9.04 9.14 -1.17
CA ALA A 170 10.40 8.83 -1.59
C ALA A 170 11.32 8.31 -0.46
N GLY A 171 10.91 8.40 0.81
CA GLY A 171 11.66 7.82 1.92
C GLY A 171 11.80 6.30 1.85
N ILE A 172 11.03 5.63 0.99
CA ILE A 172 11.15 4.19 0.74
C ILE A 172 12.50 3.80 0.13
N LEU A 173 13.13 4.72 -0.61
CA LEU A 173 14.43 4.48 -1.25
C LEU A 173 15.51 4.19 -0.20
N SER A 174 15.57 4.97 0.88
CA SER A 174 16.53 4.78 1.98
C SER A 174 16.25 3.56 2.86
N LYS A 175 15.24 2.74 2.52
CA LYS A 175 14.89 1.50 3.23
C LYS A 175 15.19 0.24 2.44
N ILE A 176 15.30 0.38 1.12
CA ILE A 176 15.60 -0.71 0.20
C ILE A 176 17.07 -0.67 -0.24
N ILE A 177 17.65 0.54 -0.35
CA ILE A 177 19.08 0.78 -0.61
C ILE A 177 19.84 0.76 0.72
#